data_AF-A0A5P9HIJ9-F1
#
_entry.id   AF-A0A5P9HIJ9-F1
#
_cell.length_a   1.000
_cell.length_b   1.000
_cell.length_c   1.000
_cell.angle_alpha   90.00
_cell.angle_beta   90.00
_cell.angle_gamma   90.00
#
_symmetry.space_group_name_H-M   'P 1'
#
loop_
_entity.id
_entity.type
_entity.pdbx_description
1 polymer ?
#
loop_
_entity_poly.entity_id
_entity_poly.type
_entity_poly.pdbx_seq_one_letter_code
_entity_poly.pdbx_strand_id
1 'polypeptide(L)' 'MAAPSKKPGSKGLPPQPTQTAHVVGNHTSKPEAGATVPCNFRVDPEFKKRLKTFAATHDMSMVEVFETAVNEYMERKGGA' A
#
# COMPACT_ATOMS: atom_id res chain seq x y z
N MET A 1 -52.75 -27.98 -25.32
CA MET A 1 -51.46 -27.26 -25.51
C MET A 1 -50.73 -27.30 -24.18
N ALA A 2 -49.65 -28.07 -24.07
CA ALA A 2 -48.86 -28.16 -22.83
C ALA A 2 -47.85 -27.01 -22.79
N ALA A 3 -47.88 -26.22 -21.71
CA ALA A 3 -46.91 -25.14 -21.48
C ALA A 3 -45.56 -25.73 -21.01
N PRO A 4 -44.41 -25.18 -21.42
CA PRO A 4 -43.11 -25.73 -21.05
C PRO A 4 -42.71 -25.36 -19.61
N SER A 5 -42.29 -26.36 -18.84
CA SER A 5 -41.74 -26.22 -17.49
C SER A 5 -40.44 -25.40 -17.50
N LYS A 6 -40.39 -24.34 -16.68
CA LYS A 6 -39.19 -23.51 -16.48
C LYS A 6 -38.17 -24.28 -15.63
N LYS A 7 -36.97 -24.53 -16.18
CA LYS A 7 -35.81 -25.08 -15.46
C LYS A 7 -35.42 -24.16 -14.29
N PRO A 8 -35.10 -24.69 -13.08
CA PRO A 8 -34.63 -23.86 -11.98
C PRO A 8 -33.28 -23.22 -12.34
N GLY A 9 -33.21 -21.90 -12.23
CA GLY A 9 -32.00 -21.14 -12.53
C GLY A 9 -30.89 -21.47 -11.55
N SER A 10 -29.86 -22.18 -12.02
CA SER A 10 -28.60 -22.42 -11.31
C SER A 10 -27.72 -21.16 -11.30
N LYS A 11 -28.21 -20.06 -10.74
CA LYS A 11 -27.36 -18.94 -10.34
C LYS A 11 -27.42 -18.89 -8.82
N GLY A 12 -26.29 -19.21 -8.19
CA GLY A 12 -26.15 -19.32 -6.75
C GLY A 12 -26.73 -18.10 -6.02
N LEU A 13 -27.15 -18.34 -4.77
CA LEU A 13 -27.75 -17.34 -3.90
C LEU A 13 -26.95 -16.04 -3.92
N PRO A 14 -27.62 -14.87 -3.94
CA PRO A 14 -26.93 -13.58 -3.81
C PRO A 14 -26.10 -13.58 -2.51
N PRO A 15 -24.90 -12.95 -2.51
CA PRO A 15 -24.09 -12.86 -1.30
C PRO A 15 -24.92 -12.22 -0.20
N GLN A 16 -24.97 -12.88 0.97
CA GLN A 16 -25.68 -12.37 2.13
C GLN A 16 -25.11 -10.99 2.50
N PRO A 17 -25.93 -10.03 2.97
CA PRO A 17 -25.49 -8.68 3.34
C PRO A 17 -24.52 -8.62 4.53
N THR A 18 -24.04 -9.77 5.05
CA THR A 18 -22.87 -9.83 5.95
C THR A 18 -21.53 -9.66 5.22
N GLN A 19 -21.54 -9.52 3.90
CA GLN A 19 -20.41 -9.00 3.10
C GLN A 19 -20.77 -7.66 2.47
N THR A 20 -21.37 -6.75 3.24
CA THR A 20 -21.27 -5.33 2.90
C THR A 20 -19.81 -4.96 2.96
N ALA A 21 -19.21 -4.92 1.77
CA ALA A 21 -18.27 -3.91 1.30
C ALA A 21 -17.26 -3.44 2.34
N HIS A 22 -15.99 -3.60 2.02
CA HIS A 22 -14.96 -2.68 2.45
C HIS A 22 -15.34 -1.28 1.92
N VAL A 23 -16.33 -0.67 2.56
CA VAL A 23 -16.79 0.68 2.34
C VAL A 23 -15.60 1.53 2.75
N VAL A 24 -15.04 2.17 1.73
CA VAL A 24 -14.18 3.33 1.77
C VAL A 24 -14.83 4.36 2.72
N GLY A 25 -14.53 4.26 4.01
CA GLY A 25 -15.29 5.01 5.02
C GLY A 25 -14.84 4.85 6.46
N ASN A 26 -13.62 4.35 6.71
CA ASN A 26 -13.08 4.29 8.07
C ASN A 26 -11.59 4.68 8.08
N HIS A 27 -11.28 5.95 7.81
CA HIS A 27 -9.91 6.48 7.88
C HIS A 27 -9.45 6.76 9.34
N THR A 28 -10.36 6.73 10.33
CA THR A 28 -10.06 7.26 11.67
C THR A 28 -9.87 6.22 12.76
N SER A 29 -9.84 4.92 12.46
CA SER A 29 -9.54 3.90 13.47
C SER A 29 -9.05 2.61 12.82
N LYS A 30 -7.76 2.57 12.53
CA LYS A 30 -7.00 1.33 12.37
C LYS A 30 -5.69 1.54 13.13
N PRO A 31 -5.53 0.97 14.34
CA PRO A 31 -4.24 0.94 15.00
C PRO A 31 -3.47 -0.24 14.42
N GLU A 32 -2.56 -0.01 13.46
CA GLU A 32 -1.87 -1.09 12.77
C GLU A 32 -0.37 -0.85 12.65
N ALA A 33 0.35 -1.59 13.51
CA ALA A 33 1.75 -2.00 13.48
C ALA A 33 2.77 -1.04 12.83
N GLY A 34 3.57 -0.36 13.67
CA GLY A 34 4.85 0.21 13.22
C GLY A 34 4.71 1.43 12.32
N ALA A 35 4.10 2.49 12.85
CA ALA A 35 3.81 3.76 12.18
C ALA A 35 5.02 4.34 11.42
N THR A 36 5.18 3.98 10.15
CA THR A 36 6.05 4.69 9.22
C THR A 36 5.35 5.99 8.85
N VAL A 37 5.88 7.11 9.33
CA VAL A 37 5.32 8.44 9.03
C VAL A 37 5.66 8.79 7.57
N PRO A 38 4.68 9.18 6.75
CA PRO A 38 4.94 9.53 5.36
C PRO A 38 5.79 10.80 5.26
N CYS A 39 7.02 10.66 4.78
CA CYS A 39 7.91 11.76 4.45
C CYS A 39 7.60 12.34 3.05
N ASN A 40 6.80 13.40 3.00
CA ASN A 40 6.37 14.04 1.74
C ASN A 40 7.44 15.01 1.19
N PHE A 41 8.50 14.48 0.59
CA PHE A 41 9.52 15.30 -0.08
C PHE A 41 9.23 15.45 -1.58
N ARG A 42 9.38 16.68 -2.07
CA ARG A 42 9.47 16.96 -3.51
C ARG A 42 10.93 16.83 -3.92
N VAL A 43 11.25 15.74 -4.58
CA VAL A 43 12.61 15.48 -5.10
C VAL A 43 12.64 15.64 -6.61
N ASP A 44 13.83 15.92 -7.13
CA ASP A 44 14.07 15.93 -8.56
C ASP A 44 13.77 14.54 -9.18
N PRO A 45 13.12 14.47 -10.35
CA PRO A 45 12.78 13.20 -10.99
C PRO A 45 14.01 12.36 -11.36
N GLU A 46 15.14 12.99 -11.67
CA GLU A 46 16.40 12.30 -11.96
C GLU A 46 16.99 11.68 -10.69
N PHE A 47 16.93 12.38 -9.57
CA PHE A 47 17.33 11.86 -8.26
C PHE A 47 16.51 10.64 -7.86
N LYS A 48 15.18 10.68 -8.04
CA LYS A 48 14.30 9.54 -7.77
C LYS A 48 14.70 8.30 -8.58
N LYS A 49 15.06 8.47 -9.85
CA LYS A 49 15.51 7.35 -10.71
C LYS A 49 16.81 6.77 -10.18
N ARG A 50 17.79 7.61 -9.84
CA ARG A 50 19.09 7.18 -9.28
C ARG A 50 18.91 6.43 -7.96
N LEU A 51 18.09 6.96 -7.05
CA LEU A 51 17.78 6.32 -5.77
C LEU A 51 17.14 4.93 -5.98
N LYS A 52 16.19 4.83 -6.92
CA LYS A 52 15.55 3.55 -7.26
C LYS A 52 16.55 2.54 -7.85
N THR A 53 17.43 2.98 -8.74
CA THR A 53 18.47 2.12 -9.30
C THR A 53 19.42 1.63 -8.21
N PHE A 54 19.85 2.52 -7.31
CA PHE A 54 20.72 2.16 -6.19
C PHE A 54 20.05 1.14 -5.26
N ALA A 55 18.80 1.38 -4.86
CA ALA A 55 18.03 0.43 -4.06
C ALA A 55 17.93 -0.95 -4.73
N ALA A 56 17.72 -0.98 -6.06
CA ALA A 56 17.67 -2.23 -6.82
C ALA A 56 19.03 -2.93 -6.95
N THR A 57 20.14 -2.20 -6.99
CA THR A 57 21.49 -2.79 -7.03
C THR A 57 21.91 -3.42 -5.70
N HIS A 58 21.39 -2.90 -4.59
CA HIS A 58 21.75 -3.33 -3.24
C HIS A 58 20.70 -4.25 -2.58
N ASP A 59 19.67 -4.67 -3.31
CA ASP A 59 18.54 -5.47 -2.81
C ASP A 59 17.88 -4.86 -1.55
N MET A 60 17.83 -3.52 -1.47
CA MET A 60 17.27 -2.77 -0.35
C MET A 60 15.97 -2.06 -0.74
N SER A 61 15.09 -1.81 0.23
CA SER A 61 13.94 -0.94 -0.04
C SER A 61 14.36 0.52 -0.18
N MET A 62 13.62 1.28 -0.98
CA MET A 62 13.87 2.72 -1.18
C MET A 62 13.78 3.51 0.14
N VAL A 63 13.01 3.00 1.11
CA VAL A 63 12.87 3.60 2.45
C VAL A 63 14.12 3.34 3.27
N GLU A 64 14.63 2.11 3.31
CA GLU A 64 15.85 1.77 4.06
C GLU A 64 17.08 2.53 3.57
N VAL A 65 17.23 2.66 2.24
CA VAL A 65 18.32 3.47 1.66
C VAL A 65 18.20 4.92 2.09
N PHE A 66 16.98 5.46 2.11
CA PHE A 66 16.74 6.83 2.53
C PHE A 66 17.03 7.04 4.02
N GLU A 67 16.51 6.18 4.90
CA GLU A 67 16.74 6.25 6.34
C GLU A 67 18.22 6.11 6.69
N THR A 68 18.92 5.17 6.06
CA THR A 68 20.37 4.96 6.27
C THR A 68 21.15 6.20 5.85
N ALA A 69 20.94 6.70 4.63
CA ALA A 69 21.65 7.86 4.12
C ALA A 69 21.37 9.13 4.95
N VAL A 70 20.14 9.30 5.44
CA VAL A 70 19.77 10.44 6.28
C VAL A 70 20.35 10.30 7.68
N ASN A 71 20.34 9.11 8.29
CA ASN A 71 20.97 8.87 9.58
C ASN A 71 22.48 9.12 9.53
N GLU A 72 23.19 8.56 8.54
CA GLU A 72 24.63 8.81 8.36
C GLU A 72 24.94 10.31 8.15
N TYR A 73 24.08 11.01 7.40
CA TYR A 73 24.23 12.45 7.20
C TYR A 73 24.01 13.25 8.49
N MET A 74 23.02 12.87 9.30
CA MET A 74 22.76 13.47 10.61
C MET A 74 23.92 13.22 11.57
N GLU A 75 24.37 11.98 11.71
CA GLU A 75 25.51 11.61 12.56
C GLU A 75 26.78 12.37 12.18
N ARG A 76 27.08 12.44 10.87
CA ARG A 76 28.26 13.16 10.37
C ARG A 76 28.18 14.68 10.60
N LYS A 77 26.98 15.26 10.62
CA LYS A 77 26.77 16.69 10.88
C LYS A 77 26.56 17.04 12.36
N GLY A 78 26.68 16.06 13.26
CA GLY A 78 26.59 16.27 14.71
C GLY A 78 25.19 16.04 15.28
N GLY A 79 24.41 15.13 14.70
CA GLY A 79 23.18 14.62 15.28
C GLY A 79 23.51 13.82 16.54
N ALA A 80 23.23 14.43 17.70
CA ALA A 80 23.15 13.81 19.01
C ALA A 80 21.70 13.80 19.47
#